data_AF-A0A662XK79-F1
#
_entry.id   AF-A0A662XK79-F1
#
_cell.length_a   1.000
_cell.length_b   1.000
_cell.length_c   1.000
_cell.angle_alpha   90.00
_cell.angle_beta   90.00
_cell.angle_gamma   90.00
#
_symmetry.space_group_name_H-M   'P 1'
#
loop_
_entity.id
_entity.type
_entity.pdbx_description
1 polymer ?
#
loop_
_entity_poly.entity_id
_entity_poly.type
_entity_poly.pdbx_seq_one_letter_code
_entity_poly.pdbx_strand_id
1 'polypeptide(L)'
;MKAFSLPSFLASIKPRKLPPQIKLSKWKALYTAFVRSPHFEPWFNYRRQRCIHHFANTLRTLRQSVDADLLLSSPFGDDLSQEQCVKLQKEMEVALELEKARGEMDKQHIRIIKKHLKAVKQRLRSST
;
A
#
# COMPACT_ATOMS: atom_id res chain seq x y z
N MET A 1 -0.88 -6.67 -1.06
CA MET A 1 -2.32 -6.79 -0.68
C MET A 1 -2.65 -8.25 -0.39
N LYS A 2 -3.36 -8.54 0.71
CA LYS A 2 -3.79 -9.90 1.08
C LYS A 2 -4.62 -10.54 -0.04
N ALA A 3 -4.49 -11.85 -0.22
CA ALA A 3 -5.33 -12.61 -1.12
C ALA A 3 -6.80 -12.58 -0.65
N PHE A 4 -7.74 -12.62 -1.59
CA PHE A 4 -9.15 -12.71 -1.24
C PHE A 4 -9.43 -14.07 -0.59
N SER A 5 -10.23 -14.06 0.46
CA SER A 5 -10.62 -15.25 1.21
C SER A 5 -12.10 -15.12 1.56
N LEU A 6 -12.93 -16.03 1.05
CA LEU A 6 -14.36 -16.05 1.34
C LEU A 6 -14.64 -16.12 2.86
N PRO A 7 -13.97 -16.97 3.66
CA PRO A 7 -14.13 -16.96 5.12
C PRO A 7 -13.81 -15.60 5.75
N SER A 8 -12.70 -14.98 5.34
CA SER A 8 -12.30 -13.66 5.86
C SER A 8 -13.31 -12.57 5.47
N PHE A 9 -13.83 -12.63 4.23
CA PHE A 9 -14.84 -11.70 3.74
C PHE A 9 -16.15 -11.82 4.54
N LEU A 10 -16.67 -13.04 4.71
CA LEU A 10 -17.89 -13.28 5.47
C LEU A 10 -17.75 -12.86 6.95
N ALA A 11 -16.58 -13.05 7.55
CA ALA A 11 -16.29 -12.60 8.91
C ALA A 11 -16.23 -11.07 9.05
N SER A 12 -15.83 -10.35 7.99
CA SER A 12 -15.74 -8.89 8.00
C SER A 12 -17.11 -8.18 7.91
N ILE A 13 -18.15 -8.90 7.46
CA ILE A 13 -19.49 -8.34 7.30
C ILE A 13 -20.14 -8.15 8.68
N LYS A 14 -20.60 -6.93 8.96
CA LYS A 14 -21.37 -6.60 10.18
C LYS A 14 -22.86 -6.80 9.88
N PRO A 15 -23.53 -7.88 10.34
CA PRO A 15 -24.91 -8.17 9.94
C PRO A 15 -25.89 -7.06 10.33
N ARG A 16 -25.63 -6.38 11.45
CA ARG A 16 -26.43 -5.24 11.93
C ARG A 16 -26.45 -4.04 10.97
N LYS A 17 -25.44 -3.90 10.10
CA LYS A 17 -25.34 -2.82 9.10
C LYS A 17 -25.95 -3.18 7.75
N LEU A 18 -26.43 -4.43 7.58
CA LEU A 18 -27.04 -4.85 6.32
C LEU A 18 -28.44 -4.21 6.14
N PRO A 19 -28.87 -3.99 4.89
CA PRO A 19 -30.25 -3.62 4.58
C PRO A 19 -31.25 -4.65 5.16
N PRO A 20 -32.46 -4.23 5.59
CA PRO A 20 -33.47 -5.13 6.16
C PRO A 20 -33.77 -6.35 5.29
N GLN A 21 -33.86 -6.18 3.97
CA GLN A 21 -34.13 -7.25 3.02
C GLN A 21 -33.05 -8.34 3.05
N ILE A 22 -31.79 -7.95 3.23
CA ILE A 22 -30.66 -8.87 3.32
C ILE A 22 -30.60 -9.52 4.71
N LYS A 23 -30.91 -8.77 5.78
CA LYS A 23 -30.94 -9.28 7.15
C LYS A 23 -31.95 -10.41 7.35
N LEU A 24 -33.12 -10.26 6.73
CA LEU A 24 -34.22 -11.24 6.80
C LEU A 24 -33.95 -12.51 5.97
N SER A 25 -32.91 -12.49 5.14
CA SER A 25 -32.51 -13.61 4.27
C SER A 25 -31.33 -14.39 4.85
N LYS A 26 -30.99 -15.53 4.21
CA LYS A 26 -29.73 -16.26 4.44
C LYS A 26 -28.54 -15.48 3.86
N TRP A 27 -28.20 -14.32 4.44
CA TRP A 27 -27.20 -13.39 3.89
C TRP A 27 -25.86 -14.06 3.56
N LYS A 28 -25.37 -14.98 4.41
CA LYS A 28 -24.12 -15.72 4.15
C LYS A 28 -24.17 -16.50 2.83
N ALA A 29 -25.31 -17.14 2.56
CA ALA A 29 -25.51 -17.91 1.33
C ALA A 29 -25.57 -16.98 0.11
N LEU A 30 -26.26 -15.83 0.22
CA LEU A 30 -26.32 -14.84 -0.86
C LEU A 30 -24.93 -14.31 -1.24
N TYR A 31 -24.15 -13.87 -0.25
CA TYR A 31 -22.78 -13.37 -0.50
C TYR A 31 -21.85 -14.48 -1.01
N THR A 32 -22.03 -15.72 -0.55
CA THR A 32 -21.28 -16.87 -1.07
C THR A 32 -21.61 -17.14 -2.54
N ALA A 33 -22.89 -17.12 -2.90
CA ALA A 33 -23.34 -17.30 -4.29
C ALA A 33 -22.83 -16.17 -5.19
N PHE A 34 -22.86 -14.92 -4.72
CA PHE A 34 -22.28 -13.80 -5.43
C PHE A 34 -20.79 -13.98 -5.72
N VAL A 35 -20.00 -14.35 -4.69
CA VAL A 35 -18.55 -14.58 -4.82
C VAL A 35 -18.22 -15.75 -5.76
N ARG A 36 -19.07 -16.78 -5.79
CA ARG A 36 -18.91 -17.94 -6.68
C ARG A 36 -19.43 -17.69 -8.10
N SER A 37 -20.07 -16.56 -8.36
CA SER A 37 -20.56 -16.23 -9.69
C SER A 37 -19.40 -16.02 -10.67
N PRO A 38 -19.56 -16.36 -11.96
CA PRO A 38 -18.49 -16.25 -12.96
C PRO A 38 -18.01 -14.80 -13.17
N HIS A 39 -18.82 -13.81 -12.80
CA HIS A 39 -18.49 -12.39 -12.97
C HIS A 39 -17.73 -11.79 -11.78
N PHE A 40 -17.69 -12.49 -10.64
CA PHE A 40 -17.07 -11.95 -9.44
C PHE A 40 -15.56 -11.77 -9.62
N GLU A 41 -14.85 -12.82 -10.05
CA GLU A 41 -13.39 -12.79 -10.12
C GLU A 41 -12.86 -11.75 -11.14
N PRO A 42 -13.39 -11.65 -12.37
CA PRO A 42 -13.01 -10.58 -13.29
C PRO A 42 -13.25 -9.18 -12.72
N TRP A 43 -14.44 -8.95 -12.15
CA TRP A 43 -14.79 -7.67 -11.54
C TRP A 43 -13.90 -7.33 -10.34
N PHE A 44 -13.66 -8.29 -9.46
CA PHE A 44 -12.83 -8.14 -8.27
C PHE A 44 -11.38 -7.84 -8.63
N ASN A 45 -10.82 -8.60 -9.59
CA ASN A 45 -9.46 -8.39 -10.05
C ASN A 45 -9.29 -7.02 -10.71
N TYR A 46 -10.23 -6.60 -11.56
CA TYR A 46 -10.22 -5.26 -12.15
C TYR A 46 -10.24 -4.16 -11.09
N ARG A 47 -11.17 -4.25 -10.11
CA ARG A 47 -11.25 -3.29 -9.00
C ARG A 47 -9.98 -3.28 -8.17
N ARG A 48 -9.43 -4.45 -7.86
CA ARG A 48 -8.18 -4.60 -7.10
C ARG A 48 -7.00 -3.96 -7.83
N GLN A 49 -6.85 -4.22 -9.13
CA GLN A 49 -5.78 -3.60 -9.92
C GLN A 49 -5.92 -2.08 -9.99
N ARG A 50 -7.14 -1.58 -10.18
CA ARG A 50 -7.40 -0.13 -10.14
C ARG A 50 -7.02 0.48 -8.79
N CYS A 51 -7.35 -0.17 -7.67
CA CYS A 51 -6.93 0.30 -6.34
C CYS A 51 -5.41 0.27 -6.17
N ILE A 52 -4.74 -0.80 -6.62
CA ILE A 52 -3.27 -0.90 -6.58
C ILE A 52 -2.64 0.24 -7.39
N HIS A 53 -3.17 0.52 -8.58
CA HIS A 53 -2.69 1.59 -9.43
C HIS A 53 -2.84 2.97 -8.75
N HIS A 54 -4.03 3.29 -8.25
CA HIS A 54 -4.28 4.55 -7.54
C HIS A 54 -3.40 4.70 -6.31
N PHE A 55 -3.30 3.67 -5.48
CA PHE A 55 -2.45 3.69 -4.30
C PHE A 55 -0.97 3.88 -4.66
N ALA A 56 -0.48 3.18 -5.68
CA ALA A 56 0.88 3.36 -6.17
C ALA A 56 1.14 4.79 -6.64
N ASN A 57 0.19 5.41 -7.36
CA ASN A 57 0.31 6.78 -7.82
C ASN A 57 0.30 7.77 -6.65
N THR A 58 -0.61 7.63 -5.70
CA THR A 58 -0.62 8.45 -4.47
C THR A 58 0.71 8.35 -3.72
N LEU A 59 1.25 7.14 -3.57
CA LEU A 59 2.57 6.95 -2.95
C LEU A 59 3.71 7.57 -3.76
N ARG A 60 3.60 7.68 -5.09
CA ARG A 60 4.58 8.44 -5.88
C ARG A 60 4.49 9.92 -5.57
N THR A 61 3.30 10.50 -5.69
CA THR A 61 3.05 11.91 -5.43
C THR A 61 3.53 12.32 -4.04
N LEU A 62 3.21 11.52 -3.01
CA LEU A 62 3.68 11.78 -1.64
C LEU A 62 5.21 11.76 -1.52
N ARG A 63 5.89 10.80 -2.18
CA ARG A 63 7.36 10.77 -2.17
C ARG A 63 7.97 11.98 -2.88
N GLN A 64 7.31 12.52 -3.90
CA GLN A 64 7.74 13.72 -4.61
C GLN A 64 7.56 14.99 -3.78
N SER A 65 6.55 15.04 -2.91
CA SER A 65 6.26 16.20 -2.07
C SER A 65 7.02 16.24 -0.74
N VAL A 66 7.70 15.14 -0.36
CA VAL A 66 8.45 15.05 0.91
C VAL A 66 9.92 15.40 0.68
N ASP A 67 10.41 16.37 1.44
CA ASP A 67 11.83 16.72 1.50
C ASP A 67 12.64 15.73 2.33
N ALA A 68 13.94 15.67 2.06
CA ALA A 68 14.85 14.75 2.73
C ALA A 68 14.95 14.99 4.24
N ASP A 69 14.78 16.24 4.70
CA ASP A 69 14.82 16.57 6.12
C ASP A 69 13.57 16.08 6.84
N LEU A 70 12.38 16.33 6.25
CA LEU A 70 11.10 15.82 6.75
C LEU A 70 11.04 14.29 6.76
N LEU A 71 11.73 13.64 5.82
CA LEU A 71 11.84 12.19 5.76
C LEU A 71 12.57 11.60 6.97
N LEU A 72 13.51 12.35 7.55
CA LEU A 72 14.33 11.93 8.68
C LEU A 72 13.74 12.34 10.04
N SER A 73 12.58 12.99 10.03
CA SER A 73 11.85 13.38 11.23
C SER A 73 10.69 12.41 11.54
N SER A 74 10.55 12.11 12.82
CA SER A 74 9.37 11.53 13.45
C SER A 74 8.17 12.47 13.29
N PRO A 75 6.91 11.96 13.37
CA PRO A 75 5.71 12.79 13.38
C PRO A 75 5.67 13.88 14.46
N PHE A 76 6.48 13.75 15.51
CA PHE A 76 6.60 14.72 16.60
C PHE A 76 7.75 15.73 16.42
N GLY A 77 8.49 15.66 15.30
CA GLY A 77 9.62 16.54 15.01
C GLY A 77 10.97 16.04 15.49
N ASP A 78 11.02 14.96 16.28
CA ASP A 78 12.26 14.29 16.70
C ASP A 78 12.95 13.62 15.50
N ASP A 79 14.26 13.38 15.59
CA ASP A 79 14.95 12.57 14.58
C ASP A 79 14.50 11.09 14.63
N LEU A 80 14.46 10.44 13.47
CA LEU A 80 14.24 9.00 13.39
C LEU A 80 15.35 8.22 14.12
N SER A 81 14.96 7.18 14.83
CA SER A 81 15.90 6.25 15.44
C SER A 81 16.71 5.50 14.38
N GLN A 82 17.87 4.94 14.77
CA GLN A 82 18.70 4.15 13.87
C GLN A 82 17.93 2.95 13.29
N GLU A 83 17.13 2.26 14.11
CA GLU A 83 16.29 1.14 13.66
C GLU A 83 15.25 1.59 12.62
N GLN A 84 14.63 2.74 12.84
CA GLN A 84 13.68 3.32 11.88
C GLN A 84 14.38 3.70 10.57
N CYS A 85 15.58 4.26 10.63
CA CYS A 85 16.38 4.58 9.44
C CYS A 85 16.78 3.31 8.66
N VAL A 86 17.16 2.23 9.33
CA VAL A 86 17.47 0.94 8.68
C VAL A 86 16.23 0.35 8.00
N LYS A 87 15.07 0.41 8.66
CA LYS A 87 13.81 -0.04 8.08
C LYS A 87 13.44 0.79 6.85
N LEU A 88 13.55 2.12 6.96
CA LEU A 88 13.28 3.05 5.86
C LEU A 88 14.21 2.80 4.68
N GLN A 89 15.50 2.55 4.91
CA GLN A 89 16.45 2.19 3.86
C GLN A 89 15.98 0.94 3.09
N LYS A 90 15.62 -0.13 3.80
CA LYS A 90 15.14 -1.38 3.16
C LYS A 90 13.87 -1.14 2.34
N GLU A 91 12.91 -0.40 2.88
CA GLU A 91 11.66 -0.06 2.19
C GLU A 91 11.92 0.76 0.91
N MET A 92 12.87 1.70 0.96
CA MET A 92 13.27 2.49 -0.21
C MET A 92 14.00 1.68 -1.27
N GLU A 93 14.85 0.73 -0.87
CA GLU A 93 15.54 -0.18 -1.80
C GLU A 93 14.53 -1.08 -2.52
N VAL A 94 13.55 -1.65 -1.80
CA VAL A 94 12.44 -2.40 -2.42
C VAL A 94 11.65 -1.52 -3.38
N ALA A 95 11.30 -0.30 -2.98
CA ALA A 95 10.56 0.63 -3.84
C ALA A 95 11.36 1.01 -5.11
N LEU A 96 12.68 1.12 -5.01
CA LEU A 96 13.56 1.42 -6.14
C LEU A 96 13.57 0.27 -7.15
N GLU A 97 13.70 -0.97 -6.69
CA GLU A 97 13.69 -2.15 -7.57
C GLU A 97 12.32 -2.32 -8.26
N LEU A 98 11.22 -2.08 -7.54
CA LEU A 98 9.88 -2.11 -8.13
C LEU A 98 9.67 -1.05 -9.22
N GLU A 99 10.27 0.14 -9.09
CA GLU A 99 10.17 1.18 -10.12
C GLU A 99 11.10 0.92 -11.31
N LYS A 100 12.26 0.28 -11.10
CA LYS A 100 13.13 -0.16 -12.20
C LYS A 100 12.53 -1.31 -13.01
N ALA A 101 11.81 -2.21 -12.36
CA ALA A 101 11.17 -3.36 -13.00
C ALA A 101 9.92 -2.98 -13.83
N ARG A 102 9.50 -1.72 -13.82
CA ARG A 102 8.36 -1.25 -14.64
C ARG A 102 8.78 -1.06 -16.10
N GLY A 103 7.86 -1.39 -17.01
CA GLY A 103 8.06 -1.22 -18.45
C GLY A 103 8.31 0.24 -18.86
N GLU A 104 7.62 1.19 -18.24
CA GLU A 104 7.91 2.62 -18.37
C GLU A 104 8.58 3.13 -17.09
N MET A 105 9.89 3.32 -17.16
CA MET A 105 10.68 3.84 -16.04
C MET A 105 10.46 5.35 -15.87
N ASP A 106 9.84 5.74 -14.76
CA ASP A 106 9.78 7.13 -14.33
C ASP A 106 11.14 7.58 -13.77
N LYS A 107 11.95 8.19 -14.65
CA LYS A 107 13.31 8.67 -14.34
C LYS A 107 13.31 9.72 -13.23
N GLN A 108 12.29 10.58 -13.15
CA GLN A 108 12.22 11.61 -12.11
C GLN A 108 11.97 10.98 -10.76
N HIS A 109 11.05 10.03 -10.71
CA HIS A 109 10.72 9.32 -9.48
C HIS A 109 11.90 8.48 -8.96
N ILE A 110 12.64 7.81 -9.84
CA ILE A 110 13.89 7.11 -9.49
C ILE A 110 14.94 8.06 -8.90
N ARG A 111 15.09 9.26 -9.47
CA ARG A 111 16.04 10.27 -8.94
C ARG A 111 15.66 10.70 -7.52
N ILE A 112 14.36 10.87 -7.25
CA ILE A 112 13.86 11.24 -5.92
C ILE A 112 14.12 10.12 -4.91
N ILE A 113 13.79 8.87 -5.23
CA ILE A 113 14.09 7.73 -4.35
C ILE A 113 15.60 7.65 -4.06
N LYS A 114 16.46 7.86 -5.06
CA LYS A 114 17.92 7.88 -4.88
C LYS A 114 18.38 9.04 -3.98
N LYS A 115 17.80 10.23 -4.13
CA LYS A 115 18.08 11.40 -3.27
C LYS A 115 17.75 11.08 -1.82
N HIS A 116 16.55 10.54 -1.58
CA HIS A 116 16.09 10.16 -0.23
C HIS A 116 16.95 9.05 0.37
N LEU A 117 17.28 8.01 -0.42
CA LEU A 117 18.15 6.93 0.02
C LEU A 117 19.55 7.43 0.40
N LYS A 118 20.08 8.42 -0.32
CA LYS A 118 21.37 9.06 0.01
C LYS A 118 21.29 9.76 1.38
N ALA A 119 20.23 10.50 1.65
CA ALA A 119 20.03 11.17 2.93
C ALA A 119 19.95 10.17 4.10
N VAL A 120 19.16 9.10 3.96
CA VAL A 120 19.06 8.03 4.97
C VAL A 120 20.41 7.36 5.21
N LYS A 121 21.17 7.05 4.15
CA LYS A 121 22.52 6.45 4.28
C LYS A 121 23.52 7.39 4.94
N GLN A 122 23.45 8.70 4.68
CA GLN A 122 24.27 9.68 5.35
C GLN A 122 23.94 9.77 6.85
N ARG A 123 22.64 9.78 7.20
CA ARG A 123 22.20 9.77 8.60
C ARG A 123 22.71 8.54 9.35
N LEU A 124 22.57 7.35 8.77
CA LEU A 124 23.05 6.10 9.36
C LEU A 124 24.57 6.09 9.58
N ARG A 125 25.35 6.71 8.69
CA ARG A 125 26.81 6.83 8.84
C ARG A 125 27.22 7.85 9.91
N SER A 126 26.44 8.91 10.09
CA SER A 126 26.70 9.95 11.11
C SER A 126 26.32 9.53 12.53
N SER A 127 25.57 8.44 12.68
CA SER A 127 25.12 7.89 13.96
C SER A 127 25.98 6.71 14.46
N THR A 128 26.97 6.30 13.67
CA THR A 128 28.05 5.35 14.03
C THR A 128 29.31 6.13 14.35
#